data_AF-A0A4P9WQK1-F1
#
_entry.id   AF-A0A4P9WQK1-F1
#
_cell.length_a   1.000
_cell.length_b   1.000
_cell.length_c   1.000
_cell.angle_alpha   90.00
_cell.angle_beta   90.00
_cell.angle_gamma   90.00
#
_symmetry.space_group_name_H-M   'P 1'
#
loop_
_entity.id
_entity.type
_entity.pdbx_description
1 polymer ?
#
loop_
_entity_poly.entity_id
_entity_poly.type
_entity_poly.pdbx_seq_one_letter_code
_entity_poly.pdbx_strand_id
1 'polypeptide(L)'
;MAFTEADKDCDAAIALDEGFVKAYIRKAAILFAKRDYTASLEMCETAKAKDADGKHEAEITQQRYKAYAALNEVQSGANAAENLKRAQDDPEVQRVLADPIMQTILRQMQEDPRAIQDHMKNPEVAKKMRILMNAGIIQMR
;
A
#
# COMPACT_ATOMS: atom_id res chain seq x y z
N MET A 1 -6.94 6.17 18.90
CA MET A 1 -8.13 6.66 18.16
C MET A 1 -9.01 5.47 17.87
N ALA A 2 -10.31 5.56 18.13
CA ALA A 2 -11.27 4.50 17.90
C ALA A 2 -11.74 4.56 16.43
N PHE A 3 -10.94 3.99 15.52
CA PHE A 3 -11.13 4.14 14.07
C PHE A 3 -12.34 3.39 13.53
N THR A 4 -12.89 2.43 14.29
CA THR A 4 -14.03 1.62 13.89
C THR A 4 -15.34 2.39 14.09
N GLU A 5 -15.46 3.09 15.20
CA GLU A 5 -16.60 3.91 15.58
C GLU A 5 -16.69 5.14 14.67
N ALA A 6 -15.56 5.82 14.43
CA ALA A 6 -15.52 6.97 13.53
C ALA A 6 -15.89 6.61 12.08
N ASP A 7 -15.55 5.40 11.63
CA ASP A 7 -15.90 4.90 10.29
C ASP A 7 -17.40 4.64 10.18
N LYS A 8 -18.00 4.01 11.20
CA LYS A 8 -19.45 3.83 11.30
C LYS A 8 -20.21 5.15 11.34
N ASP A 9 -19.70 6.14 12.05
CA ASP A 9 -20.30 7.47 12.10
C ASP A 9 -20.29 8.15 10.73
N CYS A 10 -19.20 7.97 9.95
CA CYS A 10 -19.14 8.46 8.58
C CYS A 10 -20.13 7.72 7.67
N ASP A 11 -20.26 6.40 7.81
CA ASP A 11 -21.24 5.61 7.04
C ASP A 11 -22.68 6.02 7.34
N ALA A 12 -22.99 6.24 8.62
CA ALA A 12 -24.30 6.72 9.03
C ALA A 12 -24.59 8.13 8.47
N ALA A 13 -23.60 9.03 8.50
CA ALA A 13 -23.74 10.37 7.94
C ALA A 13 -23.97 10.35 6.42
N ILE A 14 -23.27 9.48 5.68
CA ILE A 14 -23.44 9.31 4.23
C ILE A 14 -24.81 8.71 3.90
N ALA A 15 -25.28 7.74 4.71
CA ALA A 15 -26.60 7.14 4.54
C ALA A 15 -27.75 8.13 4.81
N LEU A 16 -27.54 9.10 5.70
CA LEU A 16 -28.51 10.16 5.99
C LEU A 16 -28.51 11.26 4.93
N ASP A 17 -27.33 11.65 4.43
CA ASP A 17 -27.17 12.66 3.39
C ASP A 17 -26.02 12.28 2.46
N GLU A 18 -26.36 11.72 1.30
CA GLU A 18 -25.38 11.35 0.28
C GLU A 18 -24.62 12.56 -0.29
N GLY A 19 -25.14 13.77 -0.15
CA GLY A 19 -24.52 15.03 -0.57
C GLY A 19 -23.57 15.60 0.48
N PHE A 20 -23.45 14.99 1.66
CA PHE A 20 -22.61 15.51 2.73
C PHE A 20 -21.12 15.23 2.49
N VAL A 21 -20.50 16.05 1.64
CA VAL A 21 -19.10 15.93 1.19
C VAL A 21 -18.10 15.76 2.35
N LYS A 22 -18.32 16.44 3.49
CA LYS A 22 -17.44 16.33 4.66
C LYS A 22 -17.37 14.92 5.26
N ALA A 23 -18.43 14.12 5.15
CA ALA A 23 -18.39 12.73 5.62
C ALA A 23 -17.43 11.89 4.76
N TYR A 24 -17.44 12.07 3.45
CA TYR A 24 -16.49 11.39 2.55
C TYR A 24 -15.04 11.81 2.80
N ILE A 25 -14.79 13.10 3.02
CA ILE A 25 -13.44 13.62 3.35
C ILE A 25 -12.94 13.03 4.68
N ARG A 26 -13.80 12.98 5.71
CA ARG A 26 -13.47 12.38 7.00
C ARG A 26 -13.23 10.88 6.89
N LYS A 27 -14.05 10.17 6.11
CA LYS A 27 -13.86 8.75 5.82
C LYS A 27 -12.53 8.50 5.11
N ALA A 28 -12.17 9.33 4.12
CA ALA A 28 -10.85 9.29 3.50
C ALA A 28 -9.71 9.50 4.52
N ALA A 29 -9.86 10.43 5.45
CA ALA A 29 -8.86 10.63 6.52
C ALA A 29 -8.75 9.43 7.47
N ILE A 30 -9.85 8.75 7.78
CA ILE A 30 -9.85 7.52 8.59
C ILE A 30 -9.15 6.38 7.82
N LEU A 31 -9.46 6.19 6.54
CA LEU A 31 -8.82 5.20 5.68
C LEU A 31 -7.31 5.47 5.56
N PHE A 32 -6.92 6.73 5.40
CA PHE A 32 -5.52 7.16 5.44
C PHE A 32 -4.85 6.80 6.78
N ALA A 33 -5.52 7.06 7.91
CA ALA A 33 -4.99 6.71 9.23
C ALA A 33 -4.88 5.18 9.45
N LYS A 34 -5.77 4.40 8.82
CA LYS A 34 -5.70 2.93 8.73
C LYS A 34 -4.62 2.43 7.75
N ARG A 35 -3.89 3.33 7.09
CA ARG A 35 -2.89 3.06 6.04
C ARG A 35 -3.45 2.41 4.77
N ASP A 36 -4.76 2.50 4.56
CA ASP A 36 -5.41 2.11 3.32
C ASP A 36 -5.47 3.32 2.38
N TYR A 37 -4.32 3.62 1.77
CA TYR A 37 -4.16 4.81 0.94
C TYR A 37 -4.94 4.72 -0.37
N THR A 38 -5.13 3.52 -0.92
CA THR A 38 -5.93 3.31 -2.14
C THR A 38 -7.40 3.61 -1.87
N ALA A 39 -7.98 3.04 -0.81
CA ALA A 39 -9.37 3.34 -0.44
C ALA A 39 -9.55 4.81 -0.03
N SER A 40 -8.54 5.42 0.60
CA SER A 40 -8.55 6.86 0.88
C SER A 40 -8.63 7.69 -0.39
N LEU A 41 -7.93 7.31 -1.48
CA LEU A 41 -7.98 8.03 -2.75
C LEU A 41 -9.34 7.86 -3.43
N GLU A 42 -9.91 6.66 -3.42
CA GLU A 42 -11.25 6.40 -3.95
C GLU A 42 -12.33 7.22 -3.23
N MET A 43 -12.22 7.35 -1.91
CA MET A 43 -13.12 8.23 -1.15
C MET A 43 -12.92 9.70 -1.46
N CYS A 44 -11.70 10.16 -1.74
CA CYS A 44 -11.47 11.53 -2.21
C CYS A 44 -12.11 11.80 -3.59
N GLU A 45 -12.04 10.84 -4.51
CA GLU A 45 -12.71 10.97 -5.83
C GLU A 45 -14.24 10.95 -5.69
N THR A 46 -14.76 10.13 -4.78
CA THR A 46 -16.19 10.14 -4.44
C THR A 46 -16.62 11.48 -3.84
N ALA A 47 -15.82 12.03 -2.91
CA ALA A 47 -16.06 13.36 -2.33
C ALA A 47 -16.07 14.45 -3.42
N LYS A 48 -15.13 14.39 -4.36
CA LYS A 48 -15.07 15.33 -5.49
C LYS A 48 -16.29 15.25 -6.40
N ALA A 49 -16.78 14.04 -6.67
CA ALA A 49 -18.00 13.85 -7.47
C ALA A 49 -19.25 14.39 -6.78
N LYS A 50 -19.27 14.40 -5.44
CA LYS A 50 -20.38 14.94 -4.63
C LYS A 50 -20.25 16.45 -4.35
N ASP A 51 -19.05 17.04 -4.47
CA ASP A 51 -18.76 18.48 -4.30
C ASP A 51 -19.12 19.31 -5.54
N ALA A 52 -20.39 19.27 -5.95
CA ALA A 52 -20.86 19.92 -7.18
C ALA A 52 -20.72 21.45 -7.18
N ASP A 53 -20.65 22.07 -5.99
CA ASP A 53 -20.44 23.51 -5.80
C ASP A 53 -18.98 23.89 -5.54
N GLY A 54 -18.06 22.91 -5.51
CA GLY A 54 -16.61 23.11 -5.37
C GLY A 54 -16.17 23.70 -4.04
N LYS A 55 -17.03 23.69 -3.01
CA LYS A 55 -16.73 24.33 -1.71
C LYS A 55 -15.67 23.59 -0.91
N HIS A 56 -15.46 22.31 -1.20
CA HIS A 56 -14.53 21.45 -0.48
C HIS A 56 -13.32 21.02 -1.30
N GLU A 57 -13.16 21.55 -2.52
CA GLU A 57 -12.08 21.19 -3.44
C GLU A 57 -10.68 21.29 -2.80
N ALA A 58 -10.44 22.33 -2.00
CA ALA A 58 -9.18 22.51 -1.29
C ALA A 58 -8.89 21.40 -0.27
N GLU A 59 -9.88 21.02 0.54
CA GLU A 59 -9.76 19.95 1.55
C GLU A 59 -9.58 18.57 0.87
N ILE A 60 -10.37 18.30 -0.18
CA ILE A 60 -10.29 17.06 -0.96
C ILE A 60 -8.91 16.94 -1.61
N THR A 61 -8.43 18.01 -2.25
CA THR A 61 -7.13 18.03 -2.91
C THR A 61 -6.00 17.83 -1.91
N GLN A 62 -6.07 18.45 -0.73
CA GLN A 62 -5.08 18.26 0.32
C GLN A 62 -5.04 16.81 0.81
N GLN A 63 -6.21 16.21 1.07
CA GLN A 63 -6.28 14.82 1.53
C GLN A 63 -5.79 13.85 0.46
N ARG A 64 -6.16 14.09 -0.80
CA ARG A 64 -5.69 13.31 -1.95
C ARG A 64 -4.17 13.41 -2.13
N TYR A 65 -3.59 14.59 -1.99
CA TYR A 65 -2.13 14.77 -2.04
C TYR A 65 -1.41 13.98 -0.95
N LYS A 66 -1.91 14.00 0.30
CA LYS A 66 -1.36 13.20 1.40
C LYS A 66 -1.40 11.71 1.08
N ALA A 67 -2.53 11.21 0.59
CA ALA A 67 -2.70 9.80 0.25
C ALA A 67 -1.78 9.37 -0.91
N TYR A 68 -1.64 10.20 -1.96
CA TYR A 68 -0.68 9.93 -3.04
C TYR A 68 0.78 9.95 -2.57
N ALA A 69 1.16 10.92 -1.73
CA ALA A 69 2.51 11.00 -1.19
C ALA A 69 2.85 9.75 -0.36
N ALA A 70 1.95 9.33 0.55
CA ALA A 70 2.12 8.13 1.35
C ALA A 70 2.13 6.85 0.50
N LEU A 71 1.29 6.77 -0.53
CA LEU A 71 1.28 5.65 -1.48
C LEU A 71 2.61 5.58 -2.26
N ASN A 72 3.12 6.72 -2.72
CA ASN A 72 4.42 6.81 -3.39
C ASN A 72 5.58 6.47 -2.45
N GLU A 73 5.53 6.83 -1.17
CA GLU A 73 6.54 6.42 -0.17
C GLU A 73 6.53 4.89 0.06
N VAL A 74 5.34 4.28 0.07
CA VAL A 74 5.19 2.83 0.12
C VAL A 74 5.76 2.17 -1.15
N GLN A 75 5.49 2.74 -2.33
CA GLN A 75 5.88 2.16 -3.63
C GLN A 75 7.36 2.41 -3.99
N SER A 76 7.92 3.56 -3.61
CA SER A 76 9.31 3.96 -3.94
C SER A 76 10.38 3.24 -3.11
N GLY A 77 9.98 2.41 -2.14
CA GLY A 77 10.93 1.70 -1.28
C GLY A 77 11.60 2.58 -0.22
N ALA A 78 11.12 3.81 0.01
CA ALA A 78 11.51 4.63 1.16
C ALA A 78 11.20 3.94 2.51
N ASN A 79 10.32 2.94 2.47
CA ASN A 79 9.99 2.02 3.56
C ASN A 79 10.84 0.74 3.56
N ALA A 80 12.06 0.72 3.03
CA ALA A 80 12.94 -0.46 3.14
C ALA A 80 13.02 -0.97 4.59
N ALA A 81 13.05 -0.08 5.59
CA ALA A 81 13.03 -0.42 7.00
C ALA A 81 11.68 -1.00 7.49
N GLU A 82 10.54 -0.50 7.00
CA GLU A 82 9.23 -1.03 7.38
C GLU A 82 8.89 -2.32 6.62
N ASN A 83 9.27 -2.43 5.35
CA ASN A 83 9.19 -3.66 4.56
C ASN A 83 10.10 -4.73 5.17
N LEU A 84 11.32 -4.36 5.60
CA LEU A 84 12.20 -5.24 6.36
C LEU A 84 11.56 -5.65 7.69
N LYS A 85 10.90 -4.73 8.39
CA LYS A 85 10.20 -5.06 9.64
C LYS A 85 9.04 -6.04 9.41
N ARG A 86 8.21 -5.83 8.38
CA ARG A 86 7.15 -6.78 8.00
C ARG A 86 7.70 -8.12 7.54
N ALA A 87 8.81 -8.10 6.80
CA ALA A 87 9.55 -9.29 6.41
C ALA A 87 10.13 -10.05 7.61
N GLN A 88 10.55 -9.33 8.66
CA GLN A 88 10.97 -9.90 9.94
C GLN A 88 9.81 -10.49 10.71
N ASP A 89 8.60 -9.95 10.59
CA ASP A 89 7.40 -10.48 11.25
C ASP A 89 6.77 -11.68 10.49
N ASP A 90 7.16 -11.93 9.23
CA ASP A 90 6.64 -13.01 8.38
C ASP A 90 7.54 -14.27 8.42
N PRO A 91 7.07 -15.39 9.03
CA PRO A 91 7.85 -16.62 9.12
C PRO A 91 8.15 -17.29 7.77
N GLU A 92 7.29 -17.09 6.77
CA GLU A 92 7.49 -17.65 5.43
C GLU A 92 8.60 -16.89 4.70
N VAL A 93 8.61 -15.57 4.82
CA VAL A 93 9.70 -14.73 4.31
C VAL A 93 11.03 -15.08 4.98
N GLN A 94 11.06 -15.25 6.30
CA GLN A 94 12.28 -15.66 7.00
C GLN A 94 12.82 -17.01 6.50
N ARG A 95 11.94 -18.00 6.27
CA ARG A 95 12.34 -19.31 5.72
C ARG A 95 12.95 -19.17 4.33
N VAL A 96 12.41 -18.30 3.50
CA VAL A 96 12.93 -18.04 2.17
C VAL A 96 14.28 -17.32 2.21
N LEU A 97 14.46 -16.36 3.12
CA LEU A 97 15.74 -15.66 3.31
C LEU A 97 16.83 -16.56 3.89
N ALA A 98 16.46 -17.53 4.73
CA ALA A 98 17.37 -18.54 5.27
C ALA A 98 17.79 -19.60 4.25
N ASP A 99 17.13 -19.66 3.09
CA ASP A 99 17.45 -20.63 2.06
C ASP A 99 18.79 -20.31 1.37
N PRO A 100 19.78 -21.21 1.43
CA PRO A 100 21.09 -20.96 0.81
C PRO A 100 21.01 -20.81 -0.72
N ILE A 101 20.07 -21.48 -1.39
CA ILE A 101 19.87 -21.32 -2.84
C ILE A 101 19.38 -19.91 -3.14
N MET A 102 18.46 -19.40 -2.31
CA MET A 102 17.93 -18.05 -2.49
C MET A 102 19.02 -17.00 -2.27
N GLN A 103 19.86 -17.16 -1.24
CA GLN A 103 20.99 -16.25 -1.00
C GLN A 103 21.97 -16.18 -2.18
N THR A 104 22.22 -17.30 -2.85
CA THR A 104 23.03 -17.33 -4.07
C THR A 104 22.35 -16.57 -5.22
N ILE A 105 21.05 -16.77 -5.41
CA ILE A 105 20.28 -16.10 -6.48
C ILE A 105 20.24 -14.58 -6.23
N LEU A 106 20.04 -14.13 -4.99
CA LEU A 106 20.03 -12.71 -4.65
C LEU A 106 21.38 -12.04 -4.92
N ARG A 107 22.48 -12.76 -4.73
CA ARG A 107 23.83 -12.27 -5.06
C ARG A 107 24.03 -12.19 -6.57
N GLN A 108 23.64 -13.23 -7.30
CA GLN A 108 23.70 -13.25 -8.76
C GLN A 108 22.81 -12.18 -9.39
N MET A 109 21.66 -11.88 -8.80
CA MET A 109 20.77 -10.79 -9.19
C MET A 109 21.43 -9.41 -9.11
N GLN A 110 22.27 -9.17 -8.10
CA GLN A 110 23.01 -7.91 -7.97
C GLN A 110 24.08 -7.76 -9.04
N GLU A 111 24.67 -8.88 -9.49
CA GLU A 111 25.72 -8.90 -10.50
C GLU A 111 25.14 -8.89 -11.93
N ASP A 112 24.08 -9.66 -12.19
CA ASP A 112 23.40 -9.76 -13.48
C ASP A 112 21.86 -9.98 -13.31
N PRO A 113 21.05 -8.91 -13.47
CA PRO A 113 19.60 -9.00 -13.42
C PRO A 113 18.98 -9.95 -14.46
N ARG A 114 19.69 -10.25 -15.56
CA ARG A 114 19.16 -11.11 -16.63
C ARG A 114 19.25 -12.58 -16.26
N ALA A 115 20.24 -12.96 -15.46
CA ALA A 115 20.44 -14.33 -14.99
C ALA A 115 19.29 -14.84 -14.08
N ILE A 116 18.53 -13.92 -13.47
CA ILE A 116 17.35 -14.25 -12.65
C ILE A 116 16.25 -14.92 -13.48
N GLN A 117 16.12 -14.54 -14.75
CA GLN A 117 15.05 -15.08 -15.60
C GLN A 117 15.17 -16.59 -15.77
N ASP A 118 16.40 -17.11 -15.83
CA ASP A 118 16.64 -18.55 -15.91
C ASP A 118 16.32 -19.26 -14.59
N HIS A 119 16.64 -18.64 -13.46
CA HIS A 119 16.28 -19.15 -12.13
C HIS A 119 14.77 -19.18 -11.90
N MET A 120 14.01 -18.24 -12.45
CA MET A 120 12.55 -18.22 -12.40
C MET A 120 11.88 -19.35 -13.20
N LYS A 121 12.59 -20.03 -14.10
CA LYS A 121 12.08 -21.25 -14.76
C LYS A 121 11.90 -22.39 -13.76
N ASN A 122 12.63 -22.37 -12.64
CA ASN A 122 12.41 -23.32 -11.56
C ASN A 122 11.19 -22.88 -10.72
N PRO A 123 10.12 -23.69 -10.65
CA PRO A 123 8.88 -23.33 -9.97
C PRO A 123 9.06 -23.11 -8.45
N GLU A 124 10.00 -23.81 -7.80
CA GLU A 124 10.28 -23.58 -6.38
C GLU A 124 10.95 -22.22 -6.14
N VAL A 125 11.88 -21.83 -7.01
CA VAL A 125 12.56 -20.54 -6.95
C VAL A 125 11.58 -19.41 -7.25
N ALA A 126 10.74 -19.57 -8.27
CA ALA A 126 9.72 -18.59 -8.63
C ALA A 126 8.75 -18.33 -7.46
N LYS A 127 8.34 -19.39 -6.74
CA LYS A 127 7.49 -19.26 -5.55
C LYS A 127 8.18 -18.44 -4.45
N LYS A 128 9.45 -18.77 -4.16
CA LYS A 128 10.26 -18.09 -3.15
C LYS A 128 10.51 -16.61 -3.52
N MET A 129 10.83 -16.32 -4.78
CA MET A 129 10.99 -14.95 -5.28
C MET A 129 9.71 -14.14 -5.17
N ARG A 130 8.55 -14.75 -5.45
CA ARG A 130 7.25 -14.10 -5.31
C ARG A 130 6.93 -13.70 -3.87
N ILE A 131 7.32 -14.52 -2.90
CA ILE A 131 7.20 -14.21 -1.47
C ILE A 131 8.05 -12.97 -1.11
N LEU A 132 9.30 -12.91 -1.56
CA LEU A 132 10.19 -11.78 -1.30
C LEU A 132 9.77 -10.48 -2.02
N MET A 133 9.18 -10.59 -3.22
CA MET A 133 8.58 -9.46 -3.94
C MET A 133 7.33 -8.93 -3.23
N ASN A 134 6.43 -9.81 -2.79
CA ASN A 134 5.22 -9.43 -2.06
C ASN A 134 5.56 -8.76 -0.72
N ALA A 135 6.65 -9.20 -0.07
CA ALA A 135 7.19 -8.58 1.15
C ALA A 135 7.89 -7.23 0.89
N GLY A 136 8.04 -6.82 -0.38
CA GLY A 136 8.68 -5.55 -0.74
C GLY A 136 10.18 -5.51 -0.44
N ILE A 137 10.82 -6.67 -0.31
CA ILE A 137 12.27 -6.81 -0.08
C ILE A 137 13.03 -6.72 -1.41
N ILE A 138 12.43 -7.27 -2.48
CA ILE A 138 13.01 -7.29 -3.82
C ILE A 138 12.10 -6.52 -4.76
N GLN A 139 12.71 -5.64 -5.55
CA GLN A 139 12.07 -5.00 -6.68
C GLN A 139 12.80 -5.43 -7.95
N MET A 140 12.10 -6.11 -8.86
CA MET A 140 12.60 -6.29 -10.22
C MET A 140 12.45 -4.96 -10.95
N ARG A 141 13.57 -4.38 -11.38
CA ARG A 141 13.62 -3.22 -12.28
C ARG A 141 14.03 -3.67 -13.67
#